data_AF-A0A970WQN3-F1
#
_entry.id   AF-A0A970WQN3-F1
#
_cell.length_a   1.000
_cell.length_b   1.000
_cell.length_c   1.000
_cell.angle_alpha   90.00
_cell.angle_beta   90.00
_cell.angle_gamma   90.00
#
_symmetry.space_group_name_H-M   'P 1'
#
loop_
_entity.id
_entity.type
_entity.pdbx_description
1 polymer ?
#
loop_
_entity_poly.entity_id
_entity_poly.type
_entity_poly.pdbx_seq_one_letter_code
_entity_poly.pdbx_strand_id
1 'polypeptide(L)'
;MKTVFACTFIEKRAQEDDFSHGCDPDTLVVTMQERVSITAPSLPELLQQIGRTYCLDLDDVWIDDDDTDGVRRISYNRLELANCDEPDKRQLGLWKRGKLTLYLVDFDFCIEQRQVCAVPVDAFQNVKHHR
;
A
#
# COMPACT_ATOMS: atom_id res chain seq x y z
N MET A 1 6.21 -7.70 -26.71
CA MET A 1 5.50 -7.03 -25.61
C MET A 1 5.86 -7.72 -24.32
N LYS A 2 6.27 -6.98 -23.30
CA LYS A 2 6.48 -7.54 -21.97
C LYS A 2 5.36 -7.03 -21.07
N THR A 3 4.63 -7.95 -20.44
CA THR A 3 3.67 -7.57 -19.41
C THR A 3 4.43 -7.25 -18.13
N VAL A 4 4.05 -6.16 -17.46
CA VAL A 4 4.53 -5.79 -16.13
C VAL A 4 3.32 -5.51 -15.24
N PHE A 5 3.50 -5.67 -13.93
CA PHE A 5 2.57 -5.17 -12.94
C PHE A 5 3.01 -3.79 -12.48
N ALA A 6 2.05 -2.90 -12.26
CA ALA A 6 2.28 -1.54 -11.81
C ALA A 6 1.38 -1.24 -10.62
N CYS A 7 1.94 -0.75 -9.52
CA CYS A 7 1.19 -0.05 -8.49
C CYS A 7 1.10 1.42 -8.89
N THR A 8 -0.13 1.92 -9.00
CA THR A 8 -0.43 3.22 -9.64
C THR A 8 -1.01 4.23 -8.68
N PHE A 9 -1.52 3.73 -7.56
CA PHE A 9 -2.14 4.51 -6.52
C PHE A 9 -2.02 3.82 -5.18
N ILE A 10 -1.93 4.63 -4.13
CA ILE A 10 -1.99 4.19 -2.74
C ILE A 10 -2.97 5.07 -1.96
N GLU A 11 -3.75 4.43 -1.10
CA GLU A 11 -4.51 5.10 -0.05
C GLU A 11 -4.14 4.48 1.30
N LYS A 12 -3.89 5.33 2.30
CA LYS A 12 -3.70 4.90 3.69
C LYS A 12 -4.82 5.51 4.52
N ARG A 13 -5.54 4.68 5.25
CA ARG A 13 -6.58 5.09 6.19
C ARG A 13 -6.17 4.69 7.59
N ALA A 14 -6.52 5.50 8.57
CA ALA A 14 -6.27 5.22 9.98
C ALA A 14 -7.57 5.43 10.76
N GLN A 15 -7.80 4.56 11.72
CA GLN A 15 -9.00 4.56 12.55
C GLN A 15 -8.57 4.23 13.98
N GLU A 16 -9.08 4.96 14.98
CA GLU A 16 -8.81 4.60 16.36
C GLU A 16 -9.33 3.20 16.66
N ASP A 17 -8.51 2.43 17.36
CA ASP A 17 -8.81 1.06 17.72
C ASP A 17 -8.74 0.89 19.25
N ASP A 18 -9.86 0.48 19.83
CA ASP A 18 -9.96 0.06 21.21
C ASP A 18 -10.02 -1.47 21.29
N PHE A 19 -9.17 -2.05 22.14
CA PHE A 19 -9.10 -3.52 22.27
C PHE A 19 -10.45 -4.18 22.64
N SER A 20 -11.31 -3.49 23.39
CA SER A 20 -12.56 -4.07 23.90
C SER A 20 -13.74 -3.84 22.95
N HIS A 21 -13.74 -2.73 22.21
CA HIS A 21 -14.86 -2.30 21.37
C HIS A 21 -14.56 -2.40 19.86
N GLY A 22 -13.31 -2.67 19.47
CA GLY A 22 -12.84 -2.64 18.10
C GLY A 22 -12.61 -1.22 17.60
N CYS A 23 -12.67 -1.04 16.29
CA CYS A 23 -12.38 0.23 15.65
C CYS A 23 -13.57 1.21 15.76
N ASP A 24 -13.31 2.47 16.08
CA ASP A 24 -14.33 3.53 16.15
C ASP A 24 -14.57 4.15 14.77
N PRO A 25 -15.73 3.93 14.11
CA PRO A 25 -15.99 4.41 12.75
C PRO A 25 -15.98 5.93 12.62
N ASP A 26 -16.24 6.67 13.70
CA ASP A 26 -16.30 8.13 13.66
C ASP A 26 -14.89 8.77 13.64
N THR A 27 -13.85 7.97 13.84
CA THR A 27 -12.44 8.42 13.85
C THR A 27 -11.69 8.12 12.57
N LEU A 28 -12.34 7.52 11.57
CA LEU A 28 -11.71 7.13 10.32
C LEU A 28 -11.22 8.36 9.54
N VAL A 29 -9.93 8.39 9.23
CA VAL A 29 -9.30 9.44 8.45
C VAL A 29 -8.42 8.87 7.34
N VAL A 30 -8.43 9.53 6.18
CA VAL A 30 -7.47 9.26 5.11
C VAL A 30 -6.20 10.03 5.44
N THR A 31 -5.10 9.31 5.64
CA THR A 31 -3.80 9.87 6.06
C THR A 31 -2.80 9.99 4.91
N MET A 32 -3.01 9.24 3.82
CA MET A 32 -2.23 9.34 2.60
C MET A 32 -3.11 8.98 1.40
N GLN A 33 -2.97 9.73 0.30
CA GLN A 33 -3.67 9.44 -0.94
C GLN A 33 -2.85 9.95 -2.13
N GLU A 34 -2.13 9.06 -2.81
CA GLU A 34 -1.09 9.46 -3.76
C GLU A 34 -1.04 8.59 -5.01
N ARG A 35 -0.70 9.21 -6.14
CA ARG A 35 -0.34 8.48 -7.36
C ARG A 35 1.09 8.02 -7.26
N VAL A 36 1.32 6.76 -7.59
CA VAL A 36 2.65 6.16 -7.55
C VAL A 36 2.96 5.42 -8.84
N SER A 37 4.21 5.06 -9.04
CA SER A 37 4.65 4.35 -10.24
C SER A 37 5.73 3.33 -9.87
N ILE A 38 5.32 2.33 -9.09
CA ILE A 38 6.17 1.18 -8.75
C ILE A 38 5.83 0.08 -9.75
N THR A 39 6.83 -0.47 -10.43
CA THR A 39 6.59 -1.48 -11.47
C THR A 39 7.52 -2.67 -11.31
N ALA A 40 6.99 -3.87 -11.54
CA ALA A 40 7.77 -5.11 -11.48
C ALA A 40 7.30 -6.10 -12.55
N PRO A 41 8.16 -7.03 -12.98
CA PRO A 41 7.80 -8.04 -13.98
C PRO A 41 6.86 -9.12 -13.43
N SER A 42 6.71 -9.25 -12.11
CA SER A 42 5.83 -10.21 -11.45
C SER A 42 5.14 -9.58 -10.24
N LEU A 43 3.98 -10.11 -9.85
CA LEU A 43 3.26 -9.65 -8.67
C LEU A 43 4.07 -9.81 -7.36
N PRO A 44 4.75 -10.95 -7.09
CA PRO A 44 5.60 -11.07 -5.90
C PRO A 44 6.72 -10.03 -5.83
N GLU A 45 7.38 -9.73 -6.97
CA GLU A 45 8.40 -8.68 -7.01
C GLU A 45 7.80 -7.29 -6.78
N LEU A 46 6.58 -7.04 -7.28
CA LEU A 46 5.88 -5.78 -7.02
C LEU A 46 5.59 -5.63 -5.53
N LEU A 47 5.06 -6.67 -4.89
CA LEU A 47 4.79 -6.70 -3.46
C LEU A 47 6.07 -6.42 -2.67
N GLN A 48 7.18 -7.10 -2.98
CA GLN A 48 8.45 -6.82 -2.32
C GLN A 48 8.92 -5.36 -2.47
N GLN A 49 8.71 -4.74 -3.64
CA GLN A 49 9.02 -3.32 -3.84
C GLN A 49 8.10 -2.41 -3.03
N ILE A 50 6.80 -2.70 -2.97
CA ILE A 50 5.82 -2.00 -2.14
C ILE A 50 6.23 -2.08 -0.67
N GLY A 51 6.48 -3.29 -0.15
CA GLY A 51 6.85 -3.53 1.25
C GLY A 51 8.11 -2.76 1.64
N ARG A 52 9.12 -2.72 0.77
CA ARG A 52 10.32 -1.90 1.00
C ARG A 52 10.04 -0.40 0.97
N THR A 53 9.17 0.05 0.07
CA THR A 53 8.86 1.48 -0.11
C THR A 53 8.09 2.04 1.08
N TYR A 54 7.16 1.25 1.65
CA TYR A 54 6.26 1.69 2.72
C TYR A 54 6.59 1.07 4.08
N CYS A 55 7.73 0.36 4.19
CA CYS A 55 8.14 -0.36 5.40
C CYS A 55 7.04 -1.28 5.95
N LEU A 56 6.46 -2.10 5.06
CA LEU A 56 5.42 -3.07 5.39
C LEU A 56 5.98 -4.48 5.34
N ASP A 57 5.65 -5.26 6.36
CA ASP A 57 5.89 -6.71 6.37
C ASP A 57 4.71 -7.41 5.73
N LEU A 58 4.83 -7.71 4.43
CA LEU A 58 3.74 -8.15 3.57
C LEU A 58 3.42 -9.65 3.70
N ASP A 59 3.71 -10.24 4.85
CA ASP A 59 3.41 -11.65 5.15
C ASP A 59 1.89 -11.91 5.30
N ASP A 60 1.13 -10.87 5.69
CA ASP A 60 -0.33 -10.91 5.88
C ASP A 60 -1.07 -9.99 4.88
N VAL A 61 -0.80 -10.16 3.58
CA VAL A 61 -1.47 -9.41 2.52
C VAL A 61 -2.78 -10.06 2.09
N TRP A 62 -3.82 -9.23 1.94
CA TRP A 62 -5.11 -9.64 1.39
C TRP A 62 -5.18 -9.20 -0.07
N ILE A 63 -5.37 -10.17 -0.96
CA ILE A 63 -5.63 -9.95 -2.37
C ILE A 63 -7.12 -10.18 -2.59
N ASP A 64 -7.81 -9.18 -3.11
CA ASP A 64 -9.22 -9.31 -3.43
C ASP A 64 -9.37 -10.07 -4.76
N ASP A 65 -9.93 -11.29 -4.69
CA ASP A 65 -10.10 -12.19 -5.84
C ASP A 65 -11.36 -11.85 -6.66
N ASP A 66 -12.20 -10.89 -6.24
CA ASP A 66 -13.47 -10.55 -6.91
C ASP A 66 -13.29 -9.81 -8.26
N ASP A 67 -12.06 -9.45 -8.64
CA ASP A 67 -11.80 -8.85 -9.94
C ASP A 67 -11.62 -9.91 -11.04
N THR A 68 -12.72 -10.13 -11.77
CA THR A 68 -12.83 -10.94 -12.99
C THR A 68 -11.81 -10.64 -14.11
N ASP A 69 -11.02 -9.55 -13.99
CA ASP A 69 -10.00 -9.11 -14.95
C ASP A 69 -8.55 -9.15 -14.39
N GLY A 70 -8.33 -9.75 -13.22
CA GLY A 70 -7.02 -9.87 -12.55
C GLY A 70 -6.88 -8.99 -11.30
N VAL A 71 -5.77 -9.12 -10.56
CA VAL A 71 -5.54 -8.39 -9.29
C VAL A 71 -5.53 -6.87 -9.51
N ARG A 72 -6.58 -6.16 -9.07
CA ARG A 72 -6.62 -4.68 -9.10
C ARG A 72 -6.37 -4.01 -7.77
N ARG A 73 -6.60 -4.72 -6.67
CA ARG A 73 -6.44 -4.18 -5.33
C ARG A 73 -5.71 -5.15 -4.43
N ILE A 74 -4.78 -4.59 -3.67
CA ILE A 74 -4.07 -5.29 -2.62
C ILE A 74 -4.23 -4.46 -1.36
N SER A 75 -4.69 -5.11 -0.30
CA SER A 75 -4.94 -4.46 0.97
C SER A 75 -4.07 -5.08 2.05
N TYR A 76 -3.50 -4.22 2.88
CA TYR A 76 -2.67 -4.60 4.02
C TYR A 76 -3.09 -3.79 5.21
N ASN A 77 -3.21 -4.40 6.39
CA ASN A 77 -3.53 -3.67 7.60
C ASN A 77 -2.56 -3.98 8.72
N ARG A 78 -2.37 -2.99 9.61
CA ARG A 78 -1.61 -3.15 10.84
C ARG A 78 -2.06 -2.16 11.89
N LEU A 79 -1.69 -2.42 13.14
CA LEU A 79 -1.81 -1.41 14.19
C LEU A 79 -0.62 -0.45 14.12
N GLU A 80 -0.88 0.84 14.30
CA GLU A 80 0.13 1.89 14.41
C GLU A 80 -0.10 2.75 15.66
N LEU A 81 0.98 3.35 16.14
CA LEU A 81 0.97 4.48 17.06
C LEU A 81 0.65 5.79 16.31
N ALA A 82 0.36 6.86 17.04
CA ALA A 82 0.10 8.18 16.45
C ALA A 82 1.29 8.74 15.64
N ASN A 83 2.50 8.23 15.84
CA ASN A 83 3.70 8.57 15.07
C ASN A 83 3.96 7.64 13.87
N CYS A 84 2.98 6.79 13.50
CA CYS A 84 3.03 5.83 12.40
C CYS A 84 3.96 4.62 12.58
N ASP A 85 4.53 4.43 13.77
CA ASP A 85 5.33 3.25 14.08
C ASP A 85 4.45 2.06 14.49
N GLU A 86 4.90 0.85 14.17
CA GLU A 86 4.27 -0.37 14.66
C GLU A 86 4.51 -0.52 16.18
N PRO A 87 3.47 -0.86 16.97
CA PRO A 87 3.59 -0.96 18.42
C PRO A 87 4.41 -2.20 18.84
N ASP A 88 5.30 -2.01 19.79
CA ASP A 88 6.02 -3.12 20.43
C ASP A 88 5.11 -3.96 21.37
N LYS A 89 5.63 -5.09 21.85
CA LYS A 89 4.89 -5.98 22.76
C LYS A 89 4.39 -5.30 24.04
N ARG A 90 5.13 -4.32 24.57
CA ARG A 90 4.75 -3.59 25.77
C ARG A 90 3.60 -2.61 25.47
N GLN A 91 3.66 -1.92 24.34
CA GLN A 91 2.63 -1.00 23.85
C GLN A 91 1.33 -1.76 23.54
N LEU A 92 1.42 -2.91 22.86
CA LEU A 92 0.27 -3.81 22.67
C LEU A 92 -0.33 -4.23 24.02
N GLY A 93 0.49 -4.51 25.03
CA GLY A 93 0.01 -4.80 26.39
C GLY A 93 -0.64 -3.60 27.11
N LEU A 94 -0.29 -2.36 26.76
CA LEU A 94 -0.95 -1.16 27.28
C LEU A 94 -2.29 -0.91 26.58
N TRP A 95 -2.34 -1.09 25.26
CA TRP A 95 -3.56 -1.02 24.46
C TRP A 95 -4.61 -2.02 24.93
N LYS A 96 -4.23 -3.28 25.15
CA LYS A 96 -5.11 -4.32 25.74
C LYS A 96 -5.70 -3.99 27.11
N ARG A 97 -5.11 -3.01 27.82
CA ARG A 97 -5.58 -2.52 29.13
C ARG A 97 -6.30 -1.17 29.04
N GLY A 98 -6.57 -0.66 27.84
CA GLY A 98 -7.16 0.66 27.60
C GLY A 98 -6.27 1.82 28.06
N LYS A 99 -4.94 1.62 28.13
CA LYS A 99 -3.97 2.63 28.59
C LYS A 99 -3.22 3.33 27.46
N LEU A 100 -3.43 2.88 26.22
CA LEU A 100 -2.79 3.41 25.03
C LEU A 100 -3.78 3.27 23.88
N THR A 101 -4.03 4.37 23.17
CA THR A 101 -4.76 4.34 21.90
C THR A 101 -3.79 3.90 20.80
N LEU A 102 -4.21 2.90 20.03
CA LEU A 102 -3.58 2.53 18.77
C LEU A 102 -4.56 2.84 17.63
N TYR A 103 -4.04 2.83 16.42
CA TYR A 103 -4.83 3.05 15.22
C TYR A 103 -4.75 1.80 14.35
N LEU A 104 -5.89 1.24 13.96
CA LEU A 104 -5.91 0.30 12.85
C LEU A 104 -5.70 1.09 11.56
N VAL A 105 -4.72 0.67 10.79
CA VAL A 105 -4.29 1.35 9.58
C VAL A 105 -4.43 0.40 8.41
N ASP A 106 -5.20 0.81 7.42
CA ASP A 106 -5.39 0.10 6.15
C ASP A 106 -4.60 0.79 5.05
N PHE A 107 -3.77 0.02 4.36
CA PHE A 107 -3.09 0.39 3.13
C PHE A 107 -3.78 -0.29 1.96
N ASP A 108 -4.17 0.49 0.98
CA ASP A 108 -4.81 0.02 -0.25
C ASP A 108 -3.98 0.41 -1.45
N PHE A 109 -3.55 -0.59 -2.21
CA PHE A 109 -2.72 -0.42 -3.40
C PHE A 109 -3.52 -0.77 -4.64
N CYS A 110 -3.59 0.16 -5.60
CA CYS A 110 -4.17 -0.12 -6.91
C CYS A 110 -3.11 -0.70 -7.84
N ILE A 111 -3.36 -1.91 -8.33
CA ILE A 111 -2.47 -2.68 -9.19
C ILE A 111 -3.06 -2.78 -10.59
N GLU A 112 -2.22 -2.59 -11.61
CA GLU A 112 -2.57 -2.72 -13.01
C GLU A 112 -1.58 -3.65 -13.71
N GLN A 113 -2.09 -4.49 -14.64
CA GLN A 113 -1.23 -5.12 -15.63
C GLN A 113 -1.06 -4.19 -16.84
N ARG A 114 0.18 -3.88 -17.18
CA ARG A 114 0.52 -2.99 -18.30
C ARG A 114 1.35 -3.74 -19.32
N GLN A 115 1.07 -3.48 -20.60
CA GLN A 115 1.96 -3.91 -21.68
C GLN A 115 3.01 -2.84 -21.94
N VAL A 116 4.28 -3.23 -21.78
CA VAL A 116 5.41 -2.37 -22.11
C VAL A 116 6.00 -2.83 -23.43
N CYS A 117 6.12 -1.88 -24.35
CA CYS A 117 6.84 -2.04 -25.61
C CYS A 117 8.13 -1.23 -25.56
N ALA A 118 9.20 -1.75 -26.15
CA ALA A 118 10.36 -0.92 -26.44
C ALA A 118 9.92 0.19 -27.40
N VAL A 119 10.08 1.45 -26.97
CA VAL A 119 9.90 2.59 -27.87
C VAL A 119 11.20 2.73 -28.65
N PRO A 120 11.16 2.67 -30.00
CA PRO A 120 12.37 2.88 -30.81
C PRO A 120 13.01 4.22 -30.46
N VAL A 121 14.33 4.27 -30.34
CA VAL A 121 15.07 5.52 -30.06
C VAL A 121 14.75 6.59 -31.11
N ASP A 122 14.48 6.16 -32.35
CA ASP A 122 14.09 7.04 -33.45
C ASP A 122 12.77 7.79 -33.21
N ALA A 123 11.90 7.29 -32.32
CA ALA A 123 10.66 7.99 -31.93
C ALA A 123 10.93 9.26 -31.11
N PHE A 124 12.14 9.43 -30.57
CA PHE A 124 12.53 10.59 -29.77
C PHE A 124 13.35 11.64 -30.54
N GLN A 125 13.54 11.47 -31.86
CA GLN A 125 14.37 12.38 -32.68
C GLN A 125 13.91 13.85 -32.66
N ASN A 126 12.65 14.12 -32.26
CA ASN A 126 12.08 15.47 -32.18
C ASN A 126 11.94 16.01 -30.75
N VAL A 127 12.48 15.34 -29.73
CA VAL A 127 12.42 15.83 -28.36
C VAL A 127 13.46 16.94 -28.16
N LYS A 128 13.00 18.12 -27.74
CA LYS A 128 13.89 19.26 -27.47
C LYS A 128 14.80 18.93 -26.28
N HIS A 129 16.10 18.90 -26.52
CA HIS A 129 17.09 18.82 -25.45
C HIS A 129 17.32 20.22 -24.87
N HIS A 130 17.04 20.39 -23.58
CA HIS A 130 17.51 21.56 -22.85
C HIS A 130 19.01 21.39 -22.56
N ARG A 131 19.81 22.40 -22.96
CA ARG A 131 21.22 22.53 -22.58
C ARG A 131 21.35 23.04 -21.15
#